data_AF-A0A7X1PDP0-F1
#
_entry.id   AF-A0A7X1PDP0-F1
#
_cell.length_a   1.000
_cell.length_b   1.000
_cell.length_c   1.000
_cell.angle_alpha   90.00
_cell.angle_beta   90.00
_cell.angle_gamma   90.00
#
_symmetry.space_group_name_H-M   'P 1'
#
loop_
_entity.id
_entity.type
_entity.pdbx_description
1 polymer ?
#
loop_
_entity_poly.entity_id
_entity_poly.type
_entity_poly.pdbx_seq_one_letter_code
_entity_poly.pdbx_strand_id
1 'polypeptide(L)'
;MSKYYIDCRDVGWQDCSFSAEADTIEQVVEQLADHIGIHYNLKGFGHELYGTLRQHIRRREVVSNQGPGEHQQVDEPSPVFERSQ
;
A
#
# COMPACT_ATOMS: atom_id res chain seq x y z
N MET A 1 10.43 -2.47 2.61
CA MET A 1 10.05 -1.32 3.48
C MET A 1 8.52 -1.19 3.44
N SER A 2 7.88 -0.86 4.55
CA SER A 2 6.41 -0.75 4.60
C SER A 2 5.99 0.66 4.20
N LYS A 3 5.10 0.78 3.22
CA LYS A 3 4.55 2.07 2.78
C LYS A 3 3.11 2.21 3.23
N TYR A 4 2.72 3.43 3.58
CA TYR A 4 1.35 3.80 3.88
C TYR A 4 0.74 4.50 2.69
N TYR A 5 -0.53 4.23 2.43
CA TYR A 5 -1.27 4.89 1.36
C TYR A 5 -2.71 5.16 1.75
N ILE A 6 -3.29 6.21 1.17
CA ILE A 6 -4.71 6.53 1.27
C ILE A 6 -5.21 7.16 -0.04
N ASP A 7 -6.41 6.79 -0.44
CA ASP A 7 -7.10 7.36 -1.59
C ASP A 7 -8.11 8.41 -1.12
N CYS A 8 -8.20 9.56 -1.81
CA CYS A 8 -9.24 10.56 -1.52
C CYS A 8 -10.67 9.97 -1.55
N ARG A 9 -10.88 8.90 -2.34
CA ARG A 9 -12.17 8.21 -2.42
C ARG A 9 -12.52 7.47 -1.12
N ASP A 10 -11.53 6.96 -0.41
CA ASP A 10 -11.71 6.23 0.87
C ASP A 10 -12.23 7.16 1.97
N VAL A 11 -12.02 8.47 1.81
CA VAL A 11 -12.40 9.53 2.77
C VAL A 11 -13.61 10.35 2.29
N GLY A 12 -14.32 9.85 1.27
CA GLY A 12 -15.60 10.41 0.80
C GLY A 12 -15.52 11.28 -0.46
N TRP A 13 -14.32 11.53 -1.00
CA TRP A 13 -14.14 12.37 -2.19
C TRP A 13 -14.08 11.50 -3.46
N GLN A 14 -15.25 11.05 -3.91
CA GLN A 14 -15.37 10.09 -5.02
C GLN A 14 -14.93 10.65 -6.39
N ASP A 15 -15.06 11.96 -6.59
CA ASP A 15 -14.59 12.67 -7.80
C ASP A 15 -13.08 12.99 -7.78
N CYS A 16 -12.35 12.51 -6.77
CA CYS A 16 -10.92 12.71 -6.64
C CYS A 16 -10.16 11.42 -6.98
N SER A 17 -9.21 11.50 -7.90
CA SER A 17 -8.30 10.39 -8.22
C SER A 17 -6.93 10.52 -7.58
N PHE A 18 -6.77 11.44 -6.63
CA PHE A 18 -5.54 11.62 -5.90
C PHE A 18 -5.38 10.55 -4.81
N SER A 19 -4.17 10.01 -4.71
CA SER A 19 -3.75 9.04 -3.71
C SER A 19 -2.42 9.49 -3.09
N ALA A 20 -2.36 9.59 -1.77
CA ALA A 20 -1.13 9.90 -1.06
C ALA A 20 -0.41 8.61 -0.65
N GLU A 21 0.90 8.54 -0.86
CA GLU A 21 1.75 7.41 -0.45
C GLU A 21 3.03 7.93 0.22
N ALA A 22 3.38 7.38 1.39
CA ALA A 22 4.60 7.75 2.12
C ALA A 22 5.06 6.65 3.08
N ASP A 23 6.27 6.79 3.61
CA ASP A 23 6.84 5.84 4.60
C ASP A 23 6.28 6.04 6.02
N THR A 24 5.62 7.17 6.29
CA THR A 24 4.99 7.47 7.59
C THR A 24 3.55 7.95 7.41
N ILE A 25 2.71 7.61 8.39
CA ILE A 25 1.28 8.03 8.42
C ILE A 25 1.18 9.55 8.36
N GLU A 26 2.02 10.28 9.10
CA GLU A 26 1.99 11.75 9.16
C GLU A 26 2.19 12.39 7.79
N GLN A 27 3.13 11.87 6.99
CA GLN A 27 3.36 12.37 5.63
C GLN A 27 2.20 12.06 4.69
N VAL A 28 1.58 10.88 4.81
CA VAL A 28 0.39 10.55 4.01
C VAL A 28 -0.76 11.52 4.32
N VAL A 29 -0.96 11.81 5.61
CA VAL A 29 -1.99 12.74 6.07
C VAL A 29 -1.70 14.16 5.59
N GLU A 30 -0.46 14.63 5.70
CA GLU A 30 -0.06 15.96 5.25
C GLU A 30 -0.28 16.15 3.74
N GLN A 31 0.15 15.18 2.92
CA GLN A 31 -0.05 15.21 1.47
C GLN A 31 -1.55 15.28 1.10
N LEU A 32 -2.38 14.48 1.78
CA LEU A 32 -3.81 14.47 1.50
C LEU A 32 -4.49 15.76 1.96
N ALA A 33 -4.12 16.28 3.14
CA ALA A 33 -4.66 17.52 3.68
C ALA A 33 -4.30 18.73 2.80
N ASP A 34 -3.06 18.80 2.32
CA ASP A 34 -2.60 19.84 1.40
C ASP A 34 -3.38 19.77 0.08
N HIS A 35 -3.49 18.58 -0.52
CA HIS A 35 -4.25 18.37 -1.75
C HIS A 35 -5.70 18.82 -1.59
N ILE A 36 -6.40 18.40 -0.53
CA ILE A 36 -7.80 18.74 -0.31
C ILE A 36 -7.95 20.25 -0.02
N GLY A 37 -7.03 20.82 0.75
CA GLY A 37 -7.00 22.25 1.06
C GLY A 37 -6.90 23.12 -0.18
N ILE A 38 -6.06 22.73 -1.15
CA ILE A 38 -5.88 23.44 -2.42
C ILE A 38 -7.07 23.19 -3.36
N HIS A 39 -7.45 21.93 -3.56
CA HIS A 39 -8.35 21.55 -4.64
C HIS A 39 -9.83 21.81 -4.32
N TYR A 40 -10.18 21.77 -3.03
CA TYR A 40 -11.55 21.98 -2.56
C TYR A 40 -11.69 23.27 -1.73
N ASN A 41 -10.63 24.07 -1.65
CA ASN A 41 -10.56 25.32 -0.88
C ASN A 41 -11.03 25.16 0.58
N LEU A 42 -10.76 24.00 1.14
CA LEU A 42 -11.20 23.61 2.46
C LEU A 42 -10.22 24.12 3.51
N LYS A 43 -10.37 25.39 3.87
CA LYS A 43 -9.69 25.96 5.05
C LYS A 43 -10.36 25.46 6.32
N GLY A 44 -9.77 24.47 6.97
CA GLY A 44 -10.13 24.11 8.36
C GLY A 44 -10.51 22.66 8.63
N PHE A 45 -10.07 21.73 7.80
CA PHE A 45 -10.15 20.31 8.14
C PHE A 45 -9.11 19.97 9.23
N GLY A 46 -9.44 20.31 10.48
CA GLY A 46 -8.55 20.22 11.65
C GLY A 46 -8.30 18.79 12.15
N HIS A 47 -8.11 18.65 13.46
CA HIS A 47 -7.82 17.36 14.13
C HIS A 47 -8.79 16.21 13.80
N GLU A 48 -10.06 16.52 13.49
CA GLU A 48 -11.04 15.50 13.09
C GLU A 48 -10.70 14.82 11.77
N LEU A 49 -10.18 15.57 10.79
CA LEU A 49 -9.71 14.98 9.54
C LEU A 49 -8.50 14.08 9.83
N TYR A 50 -7.52 14.56 10.60
CA TYR A 50 -6.36 13.74 10.98
C TYR A 50 -6.75 12.41 11.64
N GLY A 51 -7.73 12.43 12.54
CA GLY A 51 -8.26 11.23 13.18
C GLY A 51 -8.91 10.27 12.17
N THR A 52 -9.75 10.81 11.29
CA THR A 52 -10.42 10.03 10.25
C THR A 52 -9.43 9.45 9.24
N LEU A 53 -8.52 10.26 8.69
CA LEU A 53 -7.50 9.82 7.75
C LEU A 53 -6.65 8.69 8.34
N ARG A 54 -6.23 8.83 9.60
CA ARG A 54 -5.46 7.80 10.29
C ARG A 54 -6.19 6.46 10.41
N GLN A 55 -7.51 6.47 10.51
CA GLN A 55 -8.31 5.24 10.53
C GLN A 55 -8.43 4.57 9.15
N HIS A 56 -8.37 5.36 8.08
CA HIS A 56 -8.53 4.90 6.70
C HIS A 56 -7.20 4.59 5.99
N ILE A 57 -6.06 5.04 6.53
CA ILE A 57 -4.74 4.75 5.96
C ILE A 57 -4.48 3.24 5.97
N ARG A 58 -4.12 2.72 4.80
CA ARG A 58 -3.74 1.32 4.62
C ARG A 58 -2.22 1.19 4.59
N ARG A 59 -1.71 0.07 5.12
CA ARG A 59 -0.30 -0.29 5.02
C ARG A 59 -0.12 -1.31 3.91
N ARG A 60 0.76 -1.00 2.96
CA ARG A 60 1.24 -1.95 1.96
C ARG A 60 2.66 -2.38 2.34
N GLU A 61 2.83 -3.67 2.55
CA GLU A 61 4.17 -4.25 2.66
C GLU A 61 4.78 -4.30 1.27
N VAL A 62 5.75 -3.41 1.01
CA VAL A 62 6.55 -3.50 -0.21
C VAL A 62 7.57 -4.60 0.07
N VAL A 63 7.22 -5.82 -0.32
CA VAL A 63 8.19 -6.91 -0.41
C VAL A 63 9.14 -6.51 -1.53
N SER A 64 10.22 -5.81 -1.16
CA SER A 64 11.37 -5.58 -2.00
C SER A 64 11.97 -6.96 -2.31
N ASN A 65 11.46 -7.63 -3.34
CA ASN A 65 12.06 -8.81 -3.92
C ASN A 65 13.33 -8.38 -4.67
N GLN A 66 14.36 -8.00 -3.91
CA GLN A 66 15.74 -8.10 -4.36
C GLN A 66 16.46 -9.03 -3.39
N GLY A 67 16.43 -10.31 -3.73
CA GLY A 67 17.47 -11.27 -3.37
C GLY A 67 18.17 -11.71 -4.67
N PRO A 68 19.49 -11.57 -4.79
CA PRO A 68 20.28 -12.06 -5.93
C PRO A 68 20.36 -13.60 -5.90
N GLY A 69 20.77 -14.21 -7.02
CA GLY A 69 20.66 -15.64 -7.27
C GLY A 69 21.62 -16.57 -6.51
N GLU A 70 21.71 -17.78 -7.05
CA GLU A 70 22.59 -18.92 -6.71
C GLU A 70 22.12 -19.77 -5.50
N HIS A 71 22.13 -21.10 -5.50
CA HIS A 71 22.71 -22.10 -6.38
C HIS A 71 21.91 -23.41 -6.27
N GLN A 72 22.02 -24.20 -7.32
CA GLN A 72 21.47 -25.53 -7.58
C GLN A 72 21.69 -26.55 -6.45
N GLN A 73 20.65 -27.31 -6.09
CA GLN A 73 20.83 -28.69 -5.66
C GLN A 73 19.92 -29.61 -6.48
N VAL A 74 20.59 -30.30 -7.39
CA VAL A 74 20.16 -31.52 -8.05
C VAL A 74 19.89 -32.61 -7.00
N ASP A 75 18.80 -33.35 -7.17
CA ASP A 75 18.87 -34.80 -7.02
C ASP A 75 17.91 -35.45 -8.02
N GLU A 76 18.45 -36.43 -8.70
CA GLU A 76 17.96 -37.17 -9.87
C GLU A 76 16.90 -38.25 -9.46
N PRO A 77 16.45 -39.22 -10.29
CA PRO A 77 15.02 -39.49 -10.44
C PRO A 77 14.54 -40.91 -10.03
N SER A 78 13.22 -41.09 -10.01
CA SER A 78 12.45 -42.36 -10.23
C SER A 78 12.36 -43.37 -9.05
N PRO A 79 11.28 -44.18 -8.90
CA PRO A 79 10.83 -45.15 -9.91
C PRO A 79 9.35 -45.07 -10.33
N VAL A 80 9.14 -45.35 -11.61
CA VAL A 80 7.93 -45.90 -12.22
C VAL A 80 7.36 -47.04 -11.37
N PHE A 81 6.07 -46.98 -11.06
CA PHE A 81 5.27 -48.17 -10.79
C PHE A 81 4.06 -48.19 -11.71
N GLU A 82 4.32 -48.79 -12.88
CA GLU A 82 3.32 -49.35 -13.77
C GLU A 82 2.64 -50.50 -13.01
N ARG A 83 1.35 -50.33 -12.67
CA ARG A 83 0.48 -51.47 -12.31
C ARG A 83 -0.82 -51.32 -13.07
N SER A 84 -0.79 -51.83 -14.29
CA SER A 84 -1.98 -52.35 -14.95
C SER A 84 -2.58 -53.46 -14.09
N GLN A 85 -3.85 -53.31 -13.72
CA GLN A 85 -4.81 -54.40 -13.61
C GLN A 85 -6.17 -53.90 -14.09
#